data_AF-A0A7H8M2W3-F1
#
_entry.id   AF-A0A7H8M2W3-F1
#
_cell.length_a   1.000
_cell.length_b   1.000
_cell.length_c   1.000
_cell.angle_alpha   90.00
_cell.angle_beta   90.00
_cell.angle_gamma   90.00
#
_symmetry.space_group_name_H-M   'P 1'
#
loop_
_entity.id
_entity.type
_entity.pdbx_description
1 polymer ?
#
loop_
_entity_poly.entity_id
_entity_poly.type
_entity_poly.pdbx_seq_one_letter_code
_entity_poly.pdbx_strand_id
1 'polypeptide(L)' 'MTSADEDRSFEIELEIEIEEELTLVESSRPEEAAAEPVGDWLFDPTDAERDEVGLRNLLGAVEKLEGDA' A
#
# COMPACT_ATOMS: atom_id res chain seq x y z
N MET A 1 20.20 9.02 20.42
CA MET A 1 19.39 9.38 19.25
C MET A 1 18.47 10.51 19.65
N THR A 2 18.33 11.51 18.79
CA THR A 2 17.31 12.53 18.89
C THR A 2 16.04 12.04 18.18
N SER A 3 14.85 12.45 18.66
CA SER A 3 13.54 12.07 18.10
C SER A 3 13.48 12.14 16.57
N ALA A 4 14.11 13.16 15.96
CA ALA A 4 14.10 13.37 14.52
C ALA A 4 14.80 12.29 13.68
N ASP A 5 15.80 11.58 14.23
CA ASP A 5 16.45 10.47 13.52
C ASP A 5 15.60 9.20 13.56
N GLU A 6 14.81 9.03 14.64
CA GLU A 6 13.87 7.93 14.80
C GLU A 6 12.65 8.12 13.89
N ASP A 7 12.11 9.35 13.81
CA ASP A 7 11.01 9.72 12.91
C ASP A 7 11.39 9.43 11.44
N ARG A 8 12.59 9.86 11.01
CA ARG A 8 13.10 9.59 9.65
C ARG A 8 13.27 8.11 9.34
N SER A 9 13.69 7.32 10.32
CA SER A 9 13.87 5.88 10.12
C SER A 9 12.52 5.19 9.98
N PHE A 10 11.51 5.64 10.73
CA PHE A 10 10.13 5.16 10.63
C PHE A 10 9.49 5.51 9.28
N GLU A 11 9.69 6.74 8.78
CA GLU A 11 9.15 7.17 7.48
C GLU A 11 9.68 6.30 6.33
N ILE A 12 10.99 6.00 6.32
CA ILE A 12 11.61 5.12 5.32
C ILE A 12 11.09 3.67 5.43
N GLU A 13 10.97 3.13 6.64
CA GLU A 13 10.45 1.77 6.85
C GLU A 13 8.99 1.66 6.37
N LEU A 14 8.18 2.66 6.69
CA LEU A 14 6.79 2.73 6.27
C LEU A 14 6.65 2.85 4.75
N GLU A 15 7.47 3.66 4.08
CA GLU A 15 7.47 3.75 2.62
C GLU A 15 7.73 2.39 1.97
N ILE A 16 8.77 1.68 2.43
CA ILE A 16 9.13 0.35 1.93
C ILE A 16 7.97 -0.64 2.12
N GLU A 17 7.34 -0.67 3.30
CA GLU A 17 6.21 -1.57 3.56
C GLU A 17 5.02 -1.27 2.64
N ILE A 18 4.72 0.00 2.38
CA ILE A 18 3.65 0.41 1.46
C ILE A 18 3.94 -0.04 0.03
N GLU A 19 5.18 0.10 -0.45
CA GLU A 19 5.58 -0.34 -1.78
C GLU A 19 5.51 -1.87 -1.95
N GLU A 20 5.90 -2.62 -0.92
CA GLU A 20 5.78 -4.08 -0.90
C GLU A 20 4.31 -4.53 -0.97
N GLU A 21 3.44 -3.92 -0.16
CA GLU A 21 2.01 -4.22 -0.16
C GLU A 21 1.33 -3.82 -1.49
N LEU A 22 1.69 -2.68 -2.08
CA LEU A 22 1.23 -2.29 -3.41
C LEU A 22 1.63 -3.32 -4.47
N THR A 23 2.88 -3.78 -4.43
CA THR A 23 3.37 -4.80 -5.34
C THR A 23 2.57 -6.10 -5.22
N LEU A 24 2.19 -6.50 -4.00
CA LEU A 24 1.38 -7.67 -3.74
C LEU A 24 -0.04 -7.53 -4.31
N VAL A 25 -0.70 -6.39 -4.05
CA VAL A 25 -2.04 -6.11 -4.56
C VAL A 25 -2.05 -6.08 -6.08
N GLU A 26 -1.11 -5.37 -6.71
CA GLU A 26 -0.99 -5.31 -8.18
C GLU A 26 -0.71 -6.69 -8.78
N SER A 27 0.14 -7.50 -8.14
CA SER A 27 0.46 -8.86 -8.58
C SER A 27 -0.71 -9.83 -8.42
N SER A 28 -1.64 -9.54 -7.50
CA SER A 28 -2.83 -10.35 -7.26
C SER A 28 -3.89 -10.21 -8.36
N ARG A 29 -3.81 -9.14 -9.16
CA ARG A 29 -4.71 -8.84 -10.28
C ARG A 29 -6.19 -8.90 -9.88
N PRO A 30 -6.63 -8.00 -8.98
CA PRO A 30 -8.01 -7.96 -8.50
C PRO A 30 -9.04 -7.87 -9.64
N GLU A 31 -8.70 -7.22 -10.75
CA GLU A 31 -9.52 -7.14 -11.96
C GLU A 31 -9.75 -8.49 -12.64
N GLU A 32 -8.75 -9.38 -12.63
CA GLU A 32 -8.90 -10.75 -13.13
C GLU A 32 -9.76 -11.57 -12.16
N ALA A 33 -9.53 -11.44 -10.85
CA ALA A 33 -10.35 -12.09 -9.83
C ALA A 33 -11.83 -11.64 -9.89
N ALA A 34 -12.11 -10.36 -10.16
CA ALA A 34 -13.47 -9.84 -10.30
C ALA A 34 -14.24 -10.40 -11.50
N ALA A 35 -13.54 -10.92 -12.51
CA ALA A 35 -14.17 -11.56 -13.67
C ALA A 35 -14.60 -13.01 -13.39
N GLU A 36 -14.05 -13.63 -12.34
CA GLU A 36 -14.41 -15.00 -11.94
C GLU A 36 -15.75 -15.03 -11.19
N PRO A 37 -16.44 -16.18 -11.16
CA PRO A 37 -17.60 -16.36 -10.29
C PRO A 37 -17.23 -16.16 -8.82
N VAL A 38 -18.11 -15.51 -8.06
CA VAL A 38 -17.89 -15.21 -6.62
C VAL A 38 -17.50 -16.44 -5.80
N GLY A 39 -17.99 -17.63 -6.16
CA GLY A 39 -17.65 -18.88 -5.47
C GLY A 39 -16.21 -19.35 -5.68
N ASP A 40 -15.52 -18.82 -6.70
CA ASP A 40 -14.17 -19.17 -7.09
C ASP A 40 -13.14 -18.10 -6.70
N TRP A 41 -13.59 -17.00 -6.08
CA TRP A 41 -12.72 -15.93 -5.59
C TRP A 41 -11.80 -16.42 -4.47
N LEU A 42 -10.49 -16.17 -4.62
CA LEU A 42 -9.50 -16.44 -3.56
C LEU A 42 -9.46 -15.31 -2.51
N PHE A 43 -9.90 -14.13 -2.89
CA PHE A 43 -10.01 -12.91 -2.08
C PHE A 43 -11.14 -12.04 -2.65
N ASP A 44 -11.66 -11.06 -1.88
CA ASP A 44 -12.64 -10.11 -2.40
C ASP A 44 -11.92 -9.03 -3.26
N PRO A 45 -12.19 -8.95 -4.57
CA PRO A 45 -11.57 -7.95 -5.44
C PRO A 45 -11.85 -6.51 -5.02
N THR A 46 -12.99 -6.25 -4.37
CA THR A 46 -13.37 -4.93 -3.88
C THR A 46 -12.53 -4.49 -2.69
N ASP A 47 -12.12 -5.45 -1.85
CA ASP A 47 -11.23 -5.16 -0.74
C ASP A 47 -9.82 -4.88 -1.26
N ALA A 48 -9.33 -5.66 -2.22
CA ALA A 48 -8.04 -5.41 -2.88
C ALA A 48 -7.99 -4.03 -3.59
N GLU A 49 -9.04 -3.63 -4.31
CA GLU A 49 -9.13 -2.28 -4.91
C GLU A 49 -9.12 -1.18 -3.84
N ARG A 50 -9.81 -1.40 -2.71
CA ARG A 50 -9.81 -0.45 -1.59
C ARG A 50 -8.42 -0.30 -0.98
N ASP A 51 -7.72 -1.41 -0.79
CA ASP A 51 -6.37 -1.43 -0.22
C ASP A 51 -5.40 -0.73 -1.15
N GLU A 52 -5.46 -1.00 -2.47
CA GLU A 52 -4.63 -0.31 -3.48
C GLU A 52 -4.80 1.21 -3.42
N VAL A 53 -6.05 1.69 -3.37
CA VAL A 53 -6.36 3.12 -3.25
C VAL A 53 -5.85 3.69 -1.92
N GLY A 54 -6.03 2.96 -0.82
CA GLY A 54 -5.55 3.35 0.50
C GLY A 54 -4.03 3.48 0.56
N LEU A 55 -3.32 2.48 0.06
CA LEU A 55 -1.86 2.43 0.01
C LEU A 55 -1.28 3.55 -0.86
N ARG A 56 -1.84 3.82 -2.05
CA ARG A 56 -1.39 4.96 -2.88
C ARG A 56 -1.60 6.31 -2.21
N ASN A 57 -2.71 6.47 -1.48
CA ASN A 57 -2.93 7.69 -0.71
C ASN A 57 -1.92 7.84 0.43
N LEU A 58 -1.58 6.73 1.11
CA LEU A 58 -0.60 6.73 2.19
C LEU A 58 0.81 7.01 1.67
N LEU A 59 1.22 6.40 0.56
CA LEU A 59 2.49 6.66 -0.10
C LEU A 59 2.64 8.16 -0.39
N GLY A 60 1.64 8.75 -1.05
CA GLY A 60 1.64 10.20 -1.33
C GLY A 60 1.57 11.10 -0.09
N ALA A 61 1.18 10.56 1.08
CA ALA A 61 1.27 11.28 2.35
C ALA A 61 2.68 11.19 2.96
N VAL A 62 3.31 10.01 2.90
CA VAL A 62 4.70 9.79 3.35
C VAL A 62 5.67 10.62 2.51
N GLU A 63 5.60 10.56 1.17
CA GLU A 63 6.43 11.36 0.25
C GLU A 63 6.34 12.87 0.54
N LYS A 64 5.17 13.36 0.97
CA LYS A 64 4.99 14.77 1.35
C LYS A 64 5.64 15.11 2.68
N LEU A 65 5.61 14.21 3.65
CA LEU A 65 6.27 14.40 4.94
C LEU A 65 7.79 14.47 4.77
N GLU A 66 8.36 13.66 3.89
CA GLU A 66 9.80 13.71 3.58
C GLU A 66 10.20 15.00 2.85
N GLY A 67 9.35 15.51 1.97
CA GLY A 67 9.60 16.75 1.21
C GLY A 67 9.49 18.04 2.04
N ASP A 68 8.77 18.01 3.17
CA ASP A 68 8.61 19.13 4.10
C ASP A 68 9.69 19.15 5.22
N ALA A 69 10.59 18.17 5.27
CA ALA A 69 11.61 17.97 6.31
C ALA A 69 12.94 18.72 6.11
#